data_AF-A0AAN8ZCW5-F1
#
_entry.id   AF-A0AAN8ZCW5-F1
#
_cell.length_a   1.000
_cell.length_b   1.000
_cell.length_c   1.000
_cell.angle_alpha   90.00
_cell.angle_beta   90.00
_cell.angle_gamma   90.00
#
_symmetry.space_group_name_H-M   'P 1'
#
loop_
_entity.id
_entity.type
_entity.pdbx_description
1 polymer ?
#
loop_
_entity_poly.entity_id
_entity_poly.type
_entity_poly.pdbx_seq_one_letter_code
_entity_poly.pdbx_strand_id
1 'polypeptide(L)'
;MSNTQSHLTTKNFEGSDSETESNDMNHLCVGRGTKRDANGMDKGRGKAKVREMEQEPDRDILEVELKKRKLIEGETSEVREIRVEPDEIIKHAKLYQRYMKSIQIPDLLKLEIPFATWQDLAQAIKILYKQPLHYLTNVLLEKWDHSRMGTKDDQKPMDEIIHPIKAEELIWMIESIHRSNTDYFYLAGLWVSHPDHQAFIDFVKE
;
A
#
# COMPACT_ATOMS: atom_id res chain seq x y z
N MET A 1 -7.52 -71.66 -36.84
CA MET A 1 -6.07 -71.69 -37.13
C MET A 1 -5.46 -70.41 -36.56
N SER A 2 -4.43 -70.58 -35.73
CA SER A 2 -3.41 -69.61 -35.30
C SER A 2 -3.75 -68.55 -34.21
N ASN A 3 -3.30 -68.90 -32.99
CA ASN A 3 -2.84 -68.06 -31.89
C ASN A 3 -1.82 -66.98 -32.33
N THR A 4 -1.75 -65.85 -31.60
CA THR A 4 -0.56 -65.51 -30.77
C THR A 4 -0.86 -64.45 -29.70
N GLN A 5 -0.43 -64.76 -28.47
CA GLN A 5 -0.23 -63.85 -27.33
C GLN A 5 1.00 -62.94 -27.52
N SER A 6 1.01 -61.77 -26.88
CA SER A 6 2.19 -61.18 -26.18
C SER A 6 1.66 -60.05 -25.26
N HIS A 7 1.67 -60.23 -23.93
CA HIS A 7 2.73 -60.02 -22.95
C HIS A 7 3.10 -58.55 -22.65
N LEU A 8 2.72 -58.14 -21.42
CA LEU A 8 3.45 -57.38 -20.38
C LEU A 8 4.27 -56.15 -20.80
N THR A 9 4.08 -55.02 -20.11
CA THR A 9 5.02 -54.55 -19.05
C THR A 9 4.39 -53.37 -18.29
N THR A 10 4.04 -53.60 -17.03
CA THR A 10 3.80 -52.57 -16.01
C THR A 10 5.11 -51.87 -15.67
N LYS A 11 5.19 -50.55 -15.90
CA LYS A 11 6.28 -49.72 -15.39
C LYS A 11 6.01 -49.41 -13.92
N ASN A 12 6.93 -49.86 -13.07
CA ASN A 12 7.03 -49.50 -11.67
C ASN A 12 7.27 -47.99 -11.56
N PHE A 13 6.44 -47.32 -10.77
CA PHE A 13 6.62 -45.95 -10.34
C PHE A 13 7.53 -46.00 -9.10
N GLU A 14 8.76 -45.51 -9.25
CA GLU A 14 9.73 -45.39 -8.17
C GLU A 14 9.25 -44.35 -7.16
N GLY A 15 9.28 -44.76 -5.89
CA GLY A 15 9.01 -43.89 -4.75
C GLY A 15 10.08 -42.80 -4.65
N SER A 16 9.63 -41.58 -4.42
CA SER A 16 10.48 -40.45 -4.05
C SER A 16 10.18 -40.11 -2.60
N ASP A 17 11.11 -40.51 -1.73
CA ASP A 17 11.14 -40.16 -0.33
C ASP A 17 11.43 -38.65 -0.20
N SER A 18 10.48 -37.91 0.35
CA SER A 18 10.72 -36.53 0.80
C SER A 18 10.75 -36.53 2.32
N GLU A 19 11.95 -36.38 2.85
CA GLU A 19 12.22 -36.25 4.28
C GLU A 19 11.68 -34.90 4.78
N THR A 20 10.76 -34.98 5.74
CA THR A 20 10.38 -33.91 6.65
C THR A 20 11.51 -33.66 7.65
N GLU A 21 12.15 -32.49 7.58
CA GLU A 21 12.90 -31.93 8.71
C GLU A 21 12.17 -30.68 9.22
N SER A 22 11.43 -30.87 10.32
CA SER A 22 10.91 -29.82 11.16
C SER A 22 11.71 -29.77 12.47
N ASN A 23 11.95 -28.54 12.93
CA ASN A 23 11.99 -28.09 14.32
C ASN A 23 13.34 -27.63 14.91
N ASP A 24 13.19 -26.49 15.58
CA ASP A 24 13.82 -26.06 16.82
C ASP A 24 15.28 -25.63 16.80
N MET A 25 15.46 -24.31 16.72
CA MET A 25 16.55 -23.63 17.42
C MET A 25 16.00 -22.53 18.32
N ASN A 26 15.54 -22.97 19.50
CA ASN A 26 15.25 -22.12 20.64
C ASN A 26 16.21 -22.52 21.79
N HIS A 27 17.38 -21.88 21.84
CA HIS A 27 18.32 -21.90 22.96
C HIS A 27 19.14 -20.60 22.80
N LEU A 28 19.12 -19.63 23.72
CA LEU A 28 19.70 -19.74 25.05
C LEU A 28 19.10 -18.66 25.96
N CYS A 29 18.31 -19.08 26.94
CA CYS A 29 18.26 -18.40 28.23
C CYS A 29 19.44 -18.93 29.06
N VAL A 30 20.44 -18.08 29.32
CA VAL A 30 21.38 -18.31 30.43
C VAL A 30 21.12 -17.23 31.45
N GLY A 31 20.43 -17.63 32.52
CA GLY A 31 20.36 -16.85 33.73
C GLY A 31 21.72 -16.76 34.40
N ARG A 32 22.03 -15.57 34.93
CA ARG A 32 22.91 -15.44 36.08
C ARG A 32 22.15 -14.67 37.15
N GLY A 33 21.72 -15.40 38.17
CA GLY A 33 21.31 -14.83 39.44
C GLY A 33 22.53 -14.39 40.26
N THR A 34 22.36 -13.32 41.03
CA THR A 34 22.99 -12.93 42.32
C THR A 34 22.68 -11.44 42.47
N LYS A 35 22.27 -10.86 43.59
CA LYS A 35 22.04 -11.25 44.98
C LYS A 35 20.93 -10.31 45.47
N ARG A 36 20.10 -10.79 46.39
CA ARG A 36 19.25 -9.94 47.22
C ARG A 36 20.14 -9.26 48.25
N ASP A 37 20.02 -7.94 48.36
CA ASP A 37 20.27 -7.22 49.60
C ASP A 37 19.09 -6.28 49.86
N ALA A 38 18.60 -6.34 51.09
CA ALA A 38 17.45 -5.59 51.59
C ALA A 38 17.92 -4.25 52.13
N ASN A 39 17.33 -3.15 51.65
CA ASN A 39 16.98 -1.98 52.45
C ASN A 39 16.39 -0.85 51.59
N GLY A 40 15.26 -0.29 52.04
CA GLY A 40 15.06 1.15 51.98
C GLY A 40 14.12 1.71 50.90
N MET A 41 12.95 2.16 51.38
CA MET A 41 12.21 3.35 50.93
C MET A 41 11.48 3.33 49.58
N ASP A 42 10.18 3.06 49.70
CA ASP A 42 9.11 3.74 48.97
C ASP A 42 9.36 5.26 48.85
N LYS A 43 9.42 5.78 47.62
CA LYS A 43 8.80 7.05 47.17
C LYS A 43 8.69 7.10 45.64
N GLY A 44 7.51 7.44 45.13
CA GLY A 44 7.40 8.21 43.89
C GLY A 44 6.79 7.49 42.69
N ARG A 45 5.45 7.42 42.67
CA ARG A 45 4.65 7.09 41.49
C ARG A 45 4.71 8.25 40.48
N GLY A 46 5.77 8.32 39.68
CA GLY A 46 5.86 9.20 38.52
C GLY A 46 5.22 8.53 37.30
N LYS A 47 4.08 9.04 36.83
CA LYS A 47 3.51 8.64 35.53
C LYS A 47 4.47 9.11 34.43
N ALA A 48 5.22 8.19 33.83
CA ALA A 48 5.93 8.45 32.59
C ALA A 48 4.90 8.69 31.47
N LYS A 49 4.69 9.97 31.15
CA LYS A 49 3.96 10.40 29.96
C LYS A 49 4.85 10.06 28.77
N VAL A 50 4.57 8.96 28.09
CA VAL A 50 5.13 8.67 26.76
C VAL A 50 4.65 9.81 25.87
N ARG A 51 5.55 10.75 25.58
CA ARG A 51 5.38 11.69 24.47
C ARG A 51 5.75 10.90 23.23
N GLU A 52 4.75 10.51 22.46
CA GLU A 52 4.98 10.13 21.06
C GLU A 52 5.67 11.31 20.40
N MET A 53 6.92 11.09 20.05
CA MET A 53 7.74 12.01 19.30
C MET A 53 7.32 11.83 17.85
N GLU A 54 6.36 12.61 17.39
CA GLU A 54 6.15 12.81 15.96
C GLU A 54 7.47 13.38 15.44
N GLN A 55 8.30 12.54 14.83
CA GLN A 55 9.40 13.00 14.00
C GLN A 55 8.76 13.69 12.80
N GLU A 56 8.67 15.03 12.86
CA GLU A 56 8.40 15.82 11.66
C GLU A 56 9.44 15.41 10.60
N PRO A 57 9.03 15.08 9.36
CA PRO A 57 9.99 14.85 8.30
C PRO A 57 10.83 16.12 8.12
N ASP A 58 12.14 15.90 8.07
CA ASP A 58 13.16 16.94 8.07
C ASP A 58 12.92 17.93 6.93
N ARG A 59 12.50 19.17 7.25
CA ARG A 59 12.18 20.23 6.28
C ARG A 59 13.30 20.45 5.27
N ASP A 60 14.53 20.16 5.71
CA ASP A 60 15.75 20.27 4.94
C ASP A 60 15.77 19.36 3.71
N ILE A 61 15.14 18.18 3.74
CA ILE A 61 15.13 17.24 2.61
C ILE A 61 14.29 17.78 1.44
N LEU A 62 13.13 18.37 1.75
CA LEU A 62 12.26 18.97 0.73
C LEU A 62 12.87 20.24 0.14
N GLU A 63 13.51 21.08 0.96
CA GLU A 63 14.19 22.28 0.48
C GLU A 63 15.39 21.94 -0.41
N VAL A 64 16.12 20.86 -0.09
CA VAL A 64 17.20 20.33 -0.93
C VAL A 64 16.67 19.85 -2.28
N GLU A 65 15.54 19.13 -2.30
CA GLU A 65 14.98 18.60 -3.55
C GLU A 65 14.37 19.71 -4.44
N LEU A 66 13.77 20.73 -3.81
CA LEU A 66 13.30 21.94 -4.50
C LEU A 66 14.47 22.79 -5.05
N LYS A 67 15.57 22.92 -4.30
CA LYS A 67 16.78 23.63 -4.77
C LYS A 67 17.48 22.90 -5.91
N LYS A 68 17.53 21.57 -5.87
CA LYS A 68 18.09 20.76 -6.98
C LYS A 68 17.34 20.99 -8.29
N ARG A 69 16.02 21.13 -8.28
CA ARG A 69 15.23 21.37 -9.51
C ARG A 69 15.36 22.79 -10.05
N LYS A 70 15.44 23.80 -9.18
CA LYS A 70 15.71 25.19 -9.60
C LYS A 70 17.05 25.37 -10.33
N LEU A 71 18.02 24.49 -10.08
CA LEU A 71 19.32 24.51 -10.76
C LEU A 71 19.27 23.89 -12.17
N ILE A 72 18.24 23.09 -12.48
CA ILE A 72 18.11 22.34 -13.74
C ILE A 72 17.22 23.10 -14.76
N GLU A 73 16.26 23.91 -14.31
CA GLU A 73 15.32 24.67 -15.17
C GLU A 73 15.87 26.00 -15.72
N GLY A 74 17.16 26.27 -15.53
CA GLY A 74 17.81 27.48 -16.02
C GLY A 74 18.14 27.44 -17.51
N GLU A 75 17.19 27.05 -18.39
CA GLU A 75 17.19 27.31 -19.84
C GLU A 75 16.01 26.59 -20.50
N THR A 76 14.85 27.24 -20.62
CA THR A 76 13.99 27.26 -21.84
C THR A 76 12.71 28.07 -21.62
N SER A 77 12.24 28.66 -22.72
CA SER A 77 11.31 29.77 -22.82
C SER A 77 9.85 29.50 -22.45
N GLU A 78 9.23 30.54 -21.89
CA GLU A 78 7.81 30.95 -21.93
C GLU A 78 6.74 29.89 -22.26
N VAL A 79 6.27 29.21 -21.22
CA VAL A 79 4.84 28.92 -21.04
C VAL A 79 4.50 29.43 -19.64
N ARG A 80 3.39 30.16 -19.50
CA ARG A 80 2.87 30.56 -18.18
C ARG A 80 2.31 29.32 -17.48
N GLU A 81 3.20 28.44 -17.06
CA GLU A 81 2.93 27.43 -16.06
C GLU A 81 2.51 28.18 -14.81
N ILE A 82 1.29 27.93 -14.34
CA ILE A 82 0.83 28.44 -13.06
C ILE A 82 1.72 27.73 -12.03
N ARG A 83 2.85 28.37 -11.69
CA ARG A 83 3.73 27.92 -10.61
C ARG A 83 2.91 27.99 -9.33
N VAL A 84 2.34 26.86 -8.95
CA VAL A 84 1.77 26.71 -7.61
C VAL A 84 2.95 26.75 -6.66
N GLU A 85 3.03 27.82 -5.87
CA GLU A 85 4.11 27.99 -4.92
C GLU A 85 4.20 26.76 -4.00
N PRO A 86 5.41 26.25 -3.68
CA PRO A 86 5.58 25.04 -2.87
C PRO A 86 4.79 25.06 -1.55
N ASP A 87 4.65 26.24 -0.96
CA ASP A 87 3.88 26.46 0.27
C ASP A 87 2.37 26.23 0.08
N GLU A 88 1.82 26.51 -1.10
CA GLU A 88 0.42 26.26 -1.43
C GLU A 88 0.16 24.77 -1.64
N ILE A 89 1.07 24.03 -2.28
CA ILE A 89 0.94 22.57 -2.44
C ILE A 89 0.94 21.89 -1.07
N ILE A 90 1.82 22.30 -0.16
CA ILE A 90 1.88 21.76 1.21
C ILE A 90 0.57 22.01 1.96
N LYS A 91 -0.01 23.21 1.86
CA LYS A 91 -1.31 23.53 2.48
C LYS A 91 -2.42 22.65 1.92
N HIS A 92 -2.49 22.48 0.61
CA HIS A 92 -3.50 21.62 -0.03
C HIS A 92 -3.34 20.15 0.38
N ALA A 93 -2.11 19.62 0.37
CA ALA A 93 -1.84 18.24 0.78
C ALA A 93 -2.24 18.01 2.24
N LYS A 94 -1.97 18.99 3.12
CA LYS A 94 -2.38 18.95 4.52
C LYS A 94 -3.89 18.93 4.70
N LEU A 95 -4.62 19.76 3.95
CA LEU A 95 -6.08 19.80 3.99
C LEU A 95 -6.67 18.48 3.46
N TYR A 96 -6.15 18.00 2.34
CA TYR A 96 -6.55 16.74 1.72
C TYR A 96 -6.34 15.56 2.67
N GLN A 97 -5.15 15.42 3.26
CA GLN A 97 -4.87 14.30 4.17
C GLN A 97 -5.78 14.34 5.40
N ARG A 98 -6.05 15.53 5.95
CA ARG A 98 -6.99 15.71 7.06
C ARG A 98 -8.41 15.29 6.68
N TYR A 99 -8.85 15.70 5.50
CA TYR A 99 -10.16 15.30 4.96
C TYR A 99 -10.24 13.78 4.80
N MET A 100 -9.31 13.15 4.08
CA MET A 100 -9.32 11.71 3.84
C MET A 100 -9.25 10.90 5.14
N LYS A 101 -8.49 11.35 6.14
CA LYS A 101 -8.41 10.71 7.46
C LYS A 101 -9.72 10.80 8.26
N SER A 102 -10.57 11.78 7.97
CA SER A 102 -11.88 11.92 8.64
C SER A 102 -12.94 10.94 8.11
N ILE A 103 -12.73 10.35 6.93
CA ILE A 103 -13.67 9.44 6.29
C ILE A 103 -13.46 8.02 6.82
N GLN A 104 -14.49 7.47 7.46
CA GLN A 104 -14.46 6.10 7.97
C GLN A 104 -14.50 5.07 6.82
N ILE A 105 -13.79 3.95 7.00
CA ILE A 105 -13.90 2.79 6.11
C ILE A 105 -15.29 2.17 6.30
N PRO A 106 -16.06 1.95 5.22
CA PRO A 106 -17.40 1.38 5.32
C PRO A 106 -17.35 -0.12 5.63
N ASP A 107 -18.47 -0.65 6.14
CA ASP A 107 -18.67 -2.10 6.24
C ASP A 107 -18.82 -2.69 4.83
N LEU A 108 -18.06 -3.75 4.55
CA LEU A 108 -18.02 -4.36 3.22
C LEU A 108 -19.33 -5.09 2.90
N LEU A 109 -19.93 -4.74 1.77
CA LEU A 109 -21.16 -5.36 1.28
C LEU A 109 -20.92 -6.74 0.65
N LYS A 110 -19.65 -7.10 0.38
CA LYS A 110 -19.22 -8.39 -0.18
C LYS A 110 -20.00 -8.78 -1.43
N LEU A 111 -20.18 -7.80 -2.32
CA LEU A 111 -20.88 -8.00 -3.59
C LEU A 111 -19.89 -8.51 -4.64
N GLU A 112 -20.35 -9.42 -5.48
CA GLU A 112 -19.59 -9.86 -6.66
C GLU A 112 -19.73 -8.82 -7.77
N ILE A 113 -18.98 -7.72 -7.66
CA ILE A 113 -18.96 -6.64 -8.65
C ILE A 113 -18.12 -7.10 -9.86
N PRO A 114 -18.69 -7.27 -11.06
CA PRO A 114 -17.90 -7.58 -12.24
C PRO A 114 -17.00 -6.40 -12.62
N PHE A 115 -15.76 -6.66 -13.02
CA PHE A 115 -14.77 -5.62 -13.34
C PHE A 115 -13.68 -6.13 -14.29
N ALA A 116 -13.37 -5.34 -15.32
CA ALA A 116 -12.32 -5.68 -16.27
C ALA A 116 -10.94 -5.16 -15.82
N THR A 117 -10.90 -4.02 -15.13
CA THR A 117 -9.68 -3.35 -14.64
C THR A 117 -9.80 -2.90 -13.19
N TRP A 118 -8.68 -2.66 -12.50
CA TRP A 118 -8.69 -2.09 -11.16
C TRP A 118 -9.33 -0.70 -11.12
N GLN A 119 -9.15 0.12 -12.16
CA GLN A 119 -9.84 1.40 -12.30
C GLN A 119 -11.37 1.23 -12.40
N ASP A 120 -11.87 0.22 -13.11
CA ASP A 120 -13.31 -0.06 -13.17
C ASP A 120 -13.88 -0.41 -11.79
N LEU A 121 -13.16 -1.26 -11.05
CA LEU A 121 -13.56 -1.63 -9.69
C LEU A 121 -13.49 -0.43 -8.74
N ALA A 122 -12.46 0.41 -8.85
CA ALA A 122 -12.34 1.65 -8.10
C ALA A 122 -13.55 2.56 -8.33
N GLN A 123 -13.95 2.74 -9.58
CA GLN A 123 -15.10 3.55 -9.95
C GLN A 123 -16.41 2.98 -9.40
N ALA A 124 -16.59 1.66 -9.51
CA ALA A 124 -17.76 0.97 -8.96
C ALA A 124 -17.85 1.12 -7.44
N ILE A 125 -16.74 0.94 -6.71
CA ILE A 125 -16.66 1.11 -5.26
C ILE A 125 -16.98 2.56 -4.86
N LYS A 126 -16.42 3.56 -5.55
CA LYS A 126 -16.71 4.98 -5.27
C LYS A 126 -18.21 5.27 -5.37
N ILE A 127 -18.87 4.75 -6.41
CA ILE A 127 -20.32 4.90 -6.62
C ILE A 127 -21.12 4.15 -5.55
N LEU A 128 -20.77 2.89 -5.28
CA LEU A 128 -21.48 2.00 -4.38
C LEU A 128 -21.46 2.51 -2.94
N TYR A 129 -20.29 2.91 -2.45
CA TYR A 129 -20.10 3.36 -1.07
C TYR A 129 -20.25 4.87 -0.91
N LYS A 130 -20.35 5.62 -2.02
CA LYS A 130 -20.42 7.09 -2.03
C LYS A 130 -19.25 7.74 -1.27
N GLN A 131 -18.07 7.15 -1.42
CA GLN A 131 -16.85 7.62 -0.77
C GLN A 131 -15.74 7.81 -1.81
N PRO A 132 -14.83 8.77 -1.58
CA PRO A 132 -13.67 8.95 -2.43
C PRO A 132 -12.61 7.89 -2.07
N LEU A 133 -11.72 7.59 -3.01
CA LEU A 133 -10.50 6.85 -2.72
C LEU A 133 -9.33 7.82 -2.58
N HIS A 134 -8.32 7.39 -1.83
CA HIS A 134 -7.12 8.16 -1.60
C HIS A 134 -6.30 8.28 -2.90
N TYR A 135 -5.58 9.40 -3.05
CA TYR A 135 -4.69 9.69 -4.17
C TYR A 135 -3.73 8.51 -4.42
N LEU A 136 -3.05 8.05 -3.37
CA LEU A 136 -2.14 6.92 -3.43
C LEU A 136 -2.83 5.61 -3.84
N THR A 137 -4.09 5.42 -3.46
CA THR A 137 -4.88 4.25 -3.86
C THR A 137 -5.17 4.34 -5.36
N ASN A 138 -5.69 5.46 -5.85
CA ASN A 138 -5.97 5.65 -7.28
C ASN A 138 -4.72 5.44 -8.15
N VAL A 139 -3.57 6.01 -7.73
CA VAL A 139 -2.28 5.82 -8.42
C VAL A 139 -1.82 4.37 -8.38
N LEU A 140 -2.00 3.66 -7.27
CA LEU A 140 -1.61 2.25 -7.17
C LEU A 140 -2.45 1.36 -8.10
N LEU A 141 -3.77 1.58 -8.14
CA LEU A 141 -4.68 0.82 -8.98
C LEU A 141 -4.38 1.03 -10.46
N GLU A 142 -4.08 2.26 -10.87
CA GLU A 142 -3.62 2.55 -12.22
C GLU A 142 -2.30 1.81 -12.53
N LYS A 143 -1.33 1.80 -11.61
CA LYS A 143 -0.06 1.06 -11.81
C LYS A 143 -0.29 -0.43 -11.96
N TRP A 144 -1.25 -1.01 -11.22
CA TRP A 144 -1.59 -2.43 -11.36
C TRP A 144 -2.21 -2.73 -12.71
N ASP A 145 -3.09 -1.87 -13.23
CA ASP A 145 -3.62 -2.03 -14.59
C ASP A 145 -2.50 -1.95 -15.65
N HIS A 146 -1.61 -0.95 -15.53
CA HIS A 146 -0.49 -0.80 -16.45
C HIS A 146 0.47 -2.00 -16.40
N SER A 147 0.66 -2.62 -15.22
CA SER A 147 1.55 -3.77 -15.05
C SER A 147 1.11 -5.02 -15.82
N ARG A 148 -0.16 -5.08 -16.25
CA ARG A 148 -0.70 -6.21 -17.02
C ARG A 148 -0.50 -6.08 -18.53
N MET A 149 -0.21 -4.89 -19.03
CA MET A 149 -0.08 -4.65 -20.47
C MET A 149 1.05 -5.50 -21.07
N GLY A 150 0.76 -6.19 -22.18
CA GLY A 150 1.74 -7.05 -22.86
C GLY A 150 1.96 -8.42 -22.20
N THR A 151 1.20 -8.78 -21.16
CA THR A 151 1.19 -10.13 -20.60
C THR A 151 0.25 -11.05 -21.39
N LYS A 152 0.33 -12.38 -21.19
CA LYS A 152 -0.55 -13.35 -21.85
C LYS A 152 -2.04 -13.13 -21.52
N ASP A 153 -2.31 -12.61 -20.34
CA ASP A 153 -3.66 -12.41 -19.82
C ASP A 153 -4.07 -10.93 -19.88
N ASP A 154 -3.42 -10.10 -20.69
CA ASP A 154 -3.73 -8.65 -20.78
C ASP A 154 -5.17 -8.37 -21.23
N GLN A 155 -5.73 -9.21 -22.10
CA GLN A 155 -7.10 -9.10 -22.62
C GLN A 155 -8.15 -9.75 -21.72
N LYS A 156 -7.75 -10.47 -20.66
CA LYS A 156 -8.73 -11.10 -19.76
C LYS A 156 -9.34 -10.06 -18.82
N PRO A 157 -10.64 -10.10 -18.56
CA PRO A 157 -11.22 -9.37 -17.44
C PRO A 157 -10.52 -9.70 -16.12
N MET A 158 -10.35 -8.71 -15.24
CA MET A 158 -9.64 -8.92 -13.96
C MET A 158 -10.43 -9.82 -13.01
N ASP A 159 -11.75 -9.78 -13.05
CA ASP A 159 -12.63 -10.65 -12.26
C ASP A 159 -12.51 -12.14 -12.60
N GLU A 160 -11.99 -12.50 -13.78
CA GLU A 160 -11.62 -13.89 -14.11
C GLU A 160 -10.31 -14.34 -13.43
N ILE A 161 -9.45 -13.40 -13.06
CA ILE A 161 -8.13 -13.66 -12.45
C ILE A 161 -8.24 -13.57 -10.91
N ILE A 162 -8.96 -12.56 -10.42
CA ILE A 162 -9.09 -12.25 -9.00
C ILE A 162 -10.57 -12.16 -8.65
N HIS A 163 -10.99 -12.97 -7.68
CA HIS A 163 -12.37 -12.96 -7.20
C HIS A 163 -12.79 -11.55 -6.73
N PRO A 164 -13.93 -10.99 -7.19
CA PRO A 164 -14.36 -9.63 -6.88
C PRO A 164 -14.37 -9.25 -5.41
N ILE A 165 -14.92 -10.11 -4.54
CA ILE A 165 -14.94 -9.86 -3.09
C ILE A 165 -13.52 -9.70 -2.51
N LYS A 166 -12.55 -10.49 -2.98
CA LYS A 166 -11.15 -10.38 -2.51
C LYS A 166 -10.50 -9.10 -3.03
N ALA A 167 -10.81 -8.71 -4.26
CA ALA A 167 -10.33 -7.46 -4.85
C ALA A 167 -10.88 -6.24 -4.09
N GLU A 168 -12.16 -6.25 -3.75
CA GLU A 168 -12.80 -5.23 -2.91
C GLU A 168 -12.16 -5.15 -1.52
N GLU A 169 -12.01 -6.28 -0.82
CA GLU A 169 -11.35 -6.36 0.49
C GLU A 169 -9.91 -5.79 0.44
N LEU A 170 -9.16 -6.11 -0.61
CA LEU A 170 -7.80 -5.62 -0.81
C LEU A 170 -7.75 -4.09 -0.97
N ILE A 171 -8.65 -3.53 -1.80
CA ILE A 171 -8.72 -2.08 -2.01
C ILE A 171 -9.00 -1.36 -0.69
N TRP A 172 -10.00 -1.82 0.08
CA TRP A 172 -10.35 -1.19 1.35
C TRP A 172 -9.27 -1.33 2.43
N MET A 173 -8.54 -2.45 2.45
CA MET A 173 -7.39 -2.62 3.33
C MET A 173 -6.28 -1.60 3.03
N ILE A 174 -5.94 -1.43 1.75
CA ILE A 174 -4.93 -0.46 1.31
C ILE A 174 -5.40 0.98 1.56
N GLU A 175 -6.66 1.27 1.24
CA GLU A 175 -7.29 2.57 1.47
C GLU A 175 -7.23 2.96 2.95
N SER A 176 -7.47 2.01 3.85
CA SER A 176 -7.35 2.25 5.30
C SER A 176 -5.93 2.69 5.68
N ILE A 177 -4.91 2.04 5.14
CA ILE A 177 -3.51 2.37 5.40
C ILE A 177 -3.19 3.77 4.87
N HIS A 178 -3.60 4.08 3.63
CA HIS A 178 -3.36 5.39 3.02
C HIS A 178 -4.07 6.52 3.75
N ARG A 179 -5.31 6.33 4.24
CA ARG A 179 -6.03 7.34 5.02
C ARG A 179 -5.39 7.60 6.39
N SER A 180 -4.89 6.55 7.06
CA SER A 180 -4.39 6.69 8.44
C SER A 180 -2.92 7.10 8.54
N ASN A 181 -2.07 6.62 7.61
CA ASN A 181 -0.61 6.63 7.76
C ASN A 181 0.12 7.54 6.77
N THR A 182 -0.55 8.11 5.77
CA THR A 182 0.11 9.01 4.82
C THR A 182 0.44 10.35 5.48
N ASP A 183 1.70 10.74 5.40
CA ASP A 183 2.14 12.08 5.78
C ASP A 183 1.89 13.09 4.64
N TYR A 184 1.47 14.30 5.00
CA TYR A 184 1.11 15.32 4.02
C TYR A 184 2.32 15.97 3.34
N PHE A 185 3.50 15.97 3.96
CA PHE A 185 4.73 16.42 3.29
C PHE A 185 5.17 15.44 2.22
N TYR A 186 5.07 14.13 2.51
CA TYR A 186 5.29 13.10 1.50
C TYR A 186 4.35 13.28 0.30
N LEU A 187 3.06 13.50 0.56
CA LEU A 187 2.06 13.74 -0.47
C LEU A 187 2.35 15.01 -1.30
N ALA A 188 2.75 16.10 -0.65
CA ALA A 188 3.12 17.33 -1.34
C ALA A 188 4.32 17.13 -2.28
N GLY A 189 5.35 16.38 -1.84
CA GLY A 189 6.49 16.03 -2.68
C GLY A 189 6.11 15.20 -3.92
N LEU A 190 5.12 14.30 -3.75
CA LEU A 190 4.55 13.56 -4.88
C LEU A 190 3.80 14.49 -5.84
N TRP A 191 2.99 15.42 -5.35
CA TRP A 191 2.22 16.33 -6.21
C TRP A 191 3.09 17.32 -6.98
N VAL A 192 4.20 17.78 -6.39
CA VAL A 192 5.23 18.57 -7.11
C VAL A 192 5.84 17.76 -8.25
N SER A 193 5.96 16.44 -8.10
CA SER A 193 6.57 15.56 -9.10
C SER A 193 5.58 15.02 -10.14
N HIS A 194 4.27 15.16 -9.91
CA HIS A 194 3.22 14.68 -10.79
C HIS A 194 2.30 15.85 -11.18
N PRO A 195 2.57 16.52 -12.33
CA PRO A 195 1.77 17.66 -12.78
C PRO A 195 0.26 17.33 -12.87
N ASP A 196 -0.06 16.10 -13.28
CA ASP A 196 -1.44 15.63 -13.46
C ASP A 196 -2.05 15.01 -12.19
N HIS A 197 -1.47 15.25 -11.00
CA HIS A 197 -1.94 14.66 -9.73
C HIS A 197 -3.42 14.93 -9.45
N GLN A 198 -3.96 16.04 -9.95
CA GLN A 198 -5.37 16.42 -9.79
C GLN A 198 -6.32 15.37 -10.38
N ALA A 199 -5.92 14.62 -11.41
CA ALA A 199 -6.74 13.56 -12.01
C ALA A 199 -7.01 12.40 -11.04
N PHE A 200 -6.18 12.24 -10.00
CA PHE A 200 -6.25 11.17 -9.02
C PHE A 200 -6.87 11.61 -7.68
N ILE A 201 -7.29 12.86 -7.57
CA ILE A 201 -7.95 13.40 -6.38
C ILE A 201 -9.47 13.33 -6.58
N ASP A 202 -10.11 12.43 -5.84
CA ASP A 202 -11.56 12.36 -5.82
C ASP A 202 -12.14 13.30 -4.75
N PHE A 203 -13.22 13.98 -5.11
CA PHE A 203 -14.13 14.60 -4.15
C PHE A 203 -15.48 13.91 -4.25
N VAL A 204 -16.15 13.70 -3.12
CA VAL A 204 -17.55 13.27 -3.17
C VAL A 204 -18.35 14.45 -3.69
N LYS A 205 -18.95 14.30 -4.87
CA LYS A 205 -19.95 15.25 -5.35
C LYS A 205 -21.22 14.99 -4.54
N GLU A 206 -21.67 15.99 -3.79
CA GLU A 206 -22.97 15.99 -3.12
C GLU A 206 -24.13 15.83 -4.12
#